data_AF-A0A527U5D7-F1
#
_entry.id   AF-A0A527U5D7-F1
#
_cell.length_a   1.000
_cell.length_b   1.000
_cell.length_c   1.000
_cell.angle_alpha   90.00
_cell.angle_beta   90.00
_cell.angle_gamma   90.00
#
_symmetry.space_group_name_H-M   'P 1'
#
loop_
_entity.id
_entity.type
_entity.pdbx_description
1 polymer ?
#
loop_
_entity_poly.entity_id
_entity_poly.type
_entity_poly.pdbx_seq_one_letter_code
_entity_poly.pdbx_strand_id
1 'polypeptide(L)'
;MAAISAAPYLARDRDLHNRALVRGWLYVVLLVLVALVLVGGATRLTESGLSITEWKPIHGIVPPLNDAEWQEEFQRYQQIPQYAELNEGMSIEAFKSIFWWEWVHRILARGIGVVFALPLVFFWATRRIERGLGPKLVGILVLGGLQGAIGWWMVASGLVDRVSVSQYRLAMHLTLAALIFTAIMVVARGLAPHSEPAADRSTQRVAGFLVLLALIQIYLGGLVAGLDAGLSYNTWPLMDGKLIPGDLMVLEPAWRNFFESPKTVQFIHRLGAYIIFVTALWHMIATHRHQPQTTHARRATLLFLLVLVQAVIGIGTLLMHVPLHMALTHQAFALVLLGFAAAHWRATRGPYPLPNEIAVRD
;
A
#
# COMPACT_ATOMS: atom_id res chain seq x y z
N MET A 1 13.11 -39.55 -40.61
CA MET A 1 13.15 -38.33 -39.77
C MET A 1 11.84 -38.25 -39.01
N ALA A 2 11.83 -38.57 -37.71
CA ALA A 2 10.63 -38.45 -36.89
C ALA A 2 10.28 -36.97 -36.74
N ALA A 3 9.06 -36.58 -37.12
CA ALA A 3 8.57 -35.23 -36.92
C ALA A 3 8.57 -34.92 -35.43
N ILE A 4 9.39 -33.96 -35.00
CA ILE A 4 9.33 -33.41 -33.65
C ILE A 4 7.92 -32.82 -33.50
N SER A 5 7.09 -33.41 -32.63
CA SER A 5 5.72 -32.94 -32.40
C SER A 5 5.75 -31.48 -31.91
N ALA A 6 5.11 -30.57 -32.64
CA ALA A 6 5.01 -29.15 -32.27
C ALA A 6 4.03 -28.88 -31.11
N ALA A 7 3.25 -29.89 -30.69
CA ALA A 7 2.20 -29.74 -29.69
C ALA A 7 2.68 -29.25 -28.30
N PRO A 8 3.85 -29.68 -27.76
CA PRO A 8 4.37 -29.18 -26.49
C PRO A 8 4.74 -27.68 -26.55
N TYR A 9 5.26 -27.21 -27.68
CA TYR A 9 5.62 -25.81 -27.89
C TYR A 9 4.37 -24.91 -27.97
N LEU A 10 3.34 -25.33 -28.71
CA LEU A 10 2.07 -24.60 -28.79
C LEU A 10 1.36 -24.50 -27.43
N ALA A 11 1.42 -25.55 -26.61
CA ALA A 11 0.86 -25.52 -25.25
C ALA A 11 1.60 -24.52 -24.35
N ARG A 12 2.94 -24.51 -24.42
CA ARG A 12 3.79 -23.58 -23.68
C ARG A 12 3.55 -22.12 -24.08
N ASP A 13 3.47 -21.83 -25.38
CA ASP A 13 3.24 -20.46 -25.88
C ASP A 13 1.88 -19.93 -25.44
N ARG A 14 0.84 -20.78 -25.49
CA ARG A 14 -0.49 -20.45 -24.96
C ARG A 14 -0.45 -20.15 -23.46
N ASP A 15 0.27 -20.94 -22.67
CA ASP A 15 0.39 -20.72 -21.22
C ASP A 15 1.11 -19.39 -20.92
N LEU A 16 2.20 -19.09 -21.64
CA LEU A 16 2.93 -17.83 -21.51
C LEU A 16 2.08 -16.63 -21.92
N HIS A 17 1.30 -16.75 -23.00
CA HIS A 17 0.36 -15.71 -23.43
C HIS A 17 -0.72 -15.45 -22.37
N ASN A 18 -1.34 -16.50 -21.83
CA ASN A 18 -2.33 -16.39 -20.76
C ASN A 18 -1.74 -15.72 -19.50
N ARG A 19 -0.53 -16.13 -19.10
CA ARG A 19 0.20 -15.49 -17.99
C ARG A 19 0.48 -14.02 -18.25
N ALA A 20 0.80 -13.63 -19.48
CA ALA A 20 1.00 -12.23 -19.85
C ALA A 20 -0.30 -11.41 -19.71
N LEU A 21 -1.44 -11.94 -20.15
CA LEU A 21 -2.75 -11.28 -19.99
C LEU A 21 -3.12 -11.11 -18.52
N VAL A 22 -3.01 -12.17 -17.72
CA VAL A 22 -3.31 -12.12 -16.28
C VAL A 22 -2.38 -11.15 -15.57
N ARG A 23 -1.08 -11.16 -15.90
CA ARG A 23 -0.10 -10.21 -15.34
C ARG A 23 -0.42 -8.77 -15.72
N GLY A 24 -0.81 -8.50 -16.97
CA GLY A 24 -1.24 -7.18 -17.42
C GLY A 24 -2.43 -6.66 -16.62
N TRP A 25 -3.45 -7.49 -16.42
CA TRP A 25 -4.59 -7.17 -15.56
C TRP A 25 -4.16 -6.86 -14.12
N LEU A 26 -3.29 -7.69 -13.52
CA LEU A 26 -2.80 -7.45 -12.16
C LEU A 26 -2.01 -6.12 -12.05
N TYR A 27 -1.28 -5.71 -13.09
CA TYR A 27 -0.65 -4.38 -13.12
C TYR A 27 -1.65 -3.23 -13.21
N VAL A 28 -2.76 -3.40 -13.94
CA VAL A 28 -3.87 -2.44 -13.92
C VAL A 28 -4.46 -2.33 -12.51
N VAL A 29 -4.70 -3.46 -11.84
CA VAL A 29 -5.18 -3.48 -10.45
C VAL A 29 -4.21 -2.73 -9.52
N LEU A 30 -2.90 -2.98 -9.65
CA LEU A 30 -1.86 -2.28 -8.86
C LEU A 30 -1.89 -0.77 -9.10
N LEU A 31 -2.05 -0.32 -10.34
CA LEU A 31 -2.15 1.10 -10.67
C LEU A 31 -3.37 1.75 -10.00
N VAL A 32 -4.52 1.07 -10.06
CA VAL A 32 -5.74 1.54 -9.39
C VAL A 32 -5.57 1.55 -7.87
N LEU A 33 -4.87 0.58 -7.28
CA LEU A 33 -4.55 0.59 -5.85
C LEU A 33 -3.63 1.75 -5.46
N VAL A 34 -2.66 2.13 -6.29
CA VAL A 34 -1.84 3.33 -6.07
C VAL A 34 -2.73 4.58 -6.06
N ALA A 35 -3.60 4.74 -7.05
CA ALA A 35 -4.53 5.86 -7.09
C ALA A 35 -5.45 5.88 -5.85
N LEU A 36 -5.99 4.71 -5.47
CA LEU A 36 -6.85 4.57 -4.30
C LEU A 36 -6.14 4.99 -3.00
N VAL A 37 -4.91 4.52 -2.78
CA VAL A 37 -4.14 4.90 -1.60
C VAL A 37 -3.79 6.38 -1.61
N LEU A 38 -3.46 6.98 -2.76
CA LEU A 38 -3.16 8.42 -2.85
C LEU A 38 -4.39 9.29 -2.57
N VAL A 39 -5.53 8.96 -3.17
CA VAL A 39 -6.78 9.68 -2.90
C VAL A 39 -7.18 9.49 -1.44
N GLY A 40 -7.09 8.28 -0.87
CA GLY A 40 -7.34 8.04 0.55
C GLY A 40 -6.38 8.79 1.48
N GLY A 41 -5.11 8.91 1.08
CA GLY A 41 -4.12 9.76 1.76
C GLY A 41 -4.52 11.23 1.74
N ALA A 42 -4.98 11.72 0.59
CA ALA A 42 -5.49 13.09 0.48
C ALA A 42 -6.71 13.29 1.38
N THR A 43 -7.70 12.40 1.32
CA THR A 43 -8.88 12.40 2.19
C THR A 43 -8.52 12.46 3.68
N ARG A 44 -7.46 11.75 4.12
CA ARG A 44 -6.98 11.82 5.50
C ARG A 44 -6.32 13.16 5.81
N LEU A 45 -5.40 13.61 4.96
CA LEU A 45 -4.59 14.83 5.19
C LEU A 45 -5.40 16.12 5.04
N THR A 46 -6.55 16.08 4.36
CA THR A 46 -7.51 17.18 4.26
C THR A 46 -8.68 17.03 5.25
N GLU A 47 -8.56 16.17 6.25
CA GLU A 47 -9.57 15.89 7.29
C GLU A 47 -10.97 15.54 6.74
N SER A 48 -11.01 15.01 5.53
CA SER A 48 -12.25 14.80 4.77
C SER A 48 -12.92 13.47 5.05
N GLY A 49 -12.29 12.56 5.80
CA GLY A 49 -12.74 11.18 5.97
C GLY A 49 -14.03 10.96 6.77
N LEU A 50 -14.71 12.03 7.20
CA LEU A 50 -15.94 12.01 7.98
C LEU A 50 -17.07 12.89 7.37
N SER A 51 -16.85 13.43 6.18
CA SER A 51 -17.80 14.30 5.48
C SER A 51 -19.06 13.56 4.97
N ILE A 52 -18.96 12.25 4.72
CA ILE A 52 -20.08 11.38 4.33
C ILE A 52 -20.43 10.45 5.48
N THR A 53 -21.43 10.86 6.27
CA THR A 53 -21.80 10.20 7.53
C THR A 53 -22.59 8.91 7.32
N GLU A 54 -23.27 8.75 6.19
CA GLU A 54 -24.06 7.57 5.90
C GLU A 54 -23.30 6.48 5.12
N TRP A 55 -23.54 5.23 5.51
CA TRP A 55 -23.06 4.07 4.77
C TRP A 55 -24.14 3.54 3.82
N LYS A 56 -24.13 4.04 2.58
CA LYS A 56 -24.97 3.55 1.47
C LYS A 56 -24.10 2.81 0.44
N PRO A 57 -23.90 1.48 0.54
CA PRO A 57 -22.99 0.75 -0.33
C PRO A 57 -23.37 0.80 -1.81
N ILE A 58 -24.67 0.73 -2.11
CA ILE A 58 -25.22 0.70 -3.48
C ILE A 58 -25.69 2.10 -3.91
N HIS A 59 -26.53 2.76 -3.11
CA HIS A 59 -27.14 4.05 -3.49
C HIS A 59 -26.21 5.26 -3.31
N GLY A 60 -25.15 5.17 -2.50
CA GLY A 60 -24.20 6.26 -2.26
C GLY A 60 -23.14 6.45 -3.35
N ILE A 61 -23.41 5.97 -4.57
CA ILE A 61 -22.56 6.14 -5.75
C ILE A 61 -22.82 7.50 -6.41
N VAL A 62 -24.07 7.93 -6.42
CA VAL A 62 -24.47 9.22 -7.02
C VAL A 62 -24.24 10.31 -5.97
N PRO A 63 -23.42 11.34 -6.25
CA PRO A 63 -23.26 12.48 -5.36
C PRO A 63 -24.51 13.38 -5.41
N PRO A 64 -24.69 14.31 -4.46
CA PRO A 64 -25.78 15.29 -4.51
C PRO A 64 -25.77 16.08 -5.83
N LEU A 65 -26.92 16.15 -6.50
CA LEU A 65 -27.08 16.72 -7.84
C LEU A 65 -27.75 18.10 -7.85
N ASN A 66 -28.39 18.48 -6.74
CA ASN A 66 -29.08 19.77 -6.58
C ASN A 66 -28.83 20.38 -5.19
N ASP A 67 -29.21 21.64 -5.02
CA ASP A 67 -28.95 22.39 -3.78
C ASP A 67 -29.65 21.80 -2.56
N ALA A 68 -30.84 21.22 -2.73
CA ALA A 68 -31.58 20.60 -1.63
C ALA A 68 -30.84 19.36 -1.09
N GLU A 69 -30.36 18.49 -1.98
CA GLU A 69 -29.57 17.30 -1.61
C GLU A 69 -28.22 17.70 -0.96
N TRP A 70 -27.56 18.75 -1.48
CA TRP A 70 -26.34 19.27 -0.85
C TRP A 70 -26.58 19.81 0.56
N GLN A 71 -27.70 20.51 0.75
CA GLN A 71 -28.06 21.04 2.06
C GLN A 71 -28.40 19.92 3.06
N GLU A 72 -29.03 18.84 2.60
CA GLU A 72 -29.32 17.66 3.44
C GLU A 72 -28.04 16.98 3.94
N GLU A 73 -27.08 16.71 3.04
CA GLU A 73 -25.80 16.13 3.42
C GLU A 73 -25.01 17.07 4.36
N PHE A 74 -25.04 18.38 4.11
CA PHE A 74 -24.39 19.35 4.99
C PHE A 74 -25.04 19.40 6.37
N GLN A 75 -26.37 19.36 6.47
CA GLN A 75 -27.09 19.29 7.75
C GLN A 75 -26.72 18.02 8.54
N ARG A 76 -26.52 16.89 7.88
CA ARG A 76 -26.03 15.66 8.53
C ARG A 76 -24.61 15.82 9.04
N TYR A 77 -23.74 16.46 8.27
CA TYR A 77 -22.38 16.77 8.70
C TYR A 77 -22.36 17.71 9.92
N GLN A 78 -23.27 18.68 9.99
CA GLN A 78 -23.41 19.58 11.14
C GLN A 78 -23.76 18.87 12.45
N GLN A 79 -24.24 17.63 12.40
CA GLN A 79 -24.62 16.84 13.58
C GLN A 79 -23.45 16.05 14.19
N ILE A 80 -22.30 15.97 13.54
CA ILE A 80 -21.17 15.17 14.03
C ILE A 80 -20.14 16.02 14.80
N PRO A 81 -19.35 15.41 15.71
CA PRO A 81 -18.38 16.15 16.53
C PRO A 81 -17.37 16.98 15.72
N GLN A 82 -16.93 16.46 14.56
CA GLN A 82 -15.96 17.18 13.71
C GLN A 82 -16.46 18.56 13.30
N TYR A 83 -17.77 18.72 13.00
CA TYR A 83 -18.33 20.03 12.70
C TYR A 83 -18.36 20.91 13.95
N ALA A 84 -18.91 20.39 15.04
CA ALA A 84 -19.10 21.17 16.28
C ALA A 84 -17.79 21.64 16.91
N GLU A 85 -16.72 20.83 16.83
CA GLU A 85 -15.45 21.11 17.54
C GLU A 85 -14.38 21.75 16.66
N LEU A 86 -14.35 21.46 15.35
CA LEU A 86 -13.28 21.92 14.46
C LEU A 86 -13.76 22.84 13.33
N ASN A 87 -14.97 22.59 12.80
CA ASN A 87 -15.46 23.23 11.58
C ASN A 87 -16.71 24.08 11.82
N GLU A 88 -16.88 24.61 13.03
CA GLU A 88 -18.03 25.43 13.39
C GLU A 88 -18.10 26.67 12.48
N GLY A 89 -19.26 26.91 11.88
CA GLY A 89 -19.46 28.02 10.94
C GLY A 89 -18.91 27.79 9.53
N MET A 90 -18.46 26.57 9.20
CA MET A 90 -18.04 26.20 7.84
C MET A 90 -19.15 26.49 6.81
N SER A 91 -18.78 27.02 5.64
CA SER A 91 -19.73 27.23 4.53
C SER A 91 -20.01 25.93 3.76
N ILE A 92 -21.10 25.89 3.01
CA ILE A 92 -21.44 24.72 2.19
C ILE A 92 -20.41 24.47 1.08
N GLU A 93 -19.73 25.51 0.58
CA GLU A 93 -18.66 25.40 -0.42
C GLU A 93 -17.41 24.74 0.15
N ALA A 94 -17.05 25.09 1.40
CA ALA A 94 -15.97 24.42 2.12
C ALA A 94 -16.32 22.95 2.41
N PHE A 95 -17.58 22.67 2.80
CA PHE A 95 -18.08 21.31 2.95
C PHE A 95 -18.00 20.49 1.65
N LYS A 96 -18.42 21.06 0.51
CA LYS A 96 -18.32 20.41 -0.81
C LYS A 96 -16.88 19.98 -1.11
N SER A 97 -15.89 20.78 -0.71
CA SER A 97 -14.47 20.47 -0.94
C SER A 97 -14.01 19.21 -0.21
N ILE A 98 -14.38 19.05 1.07
CA ILE A 98 -14.07 17.82 1.83
C ILE A 98 -14.92 16.63 1.35
N PHE A 99 -16.19 16.87 1.02
CA PHE A 99 -17.09 15.84 0.48
C PHE A 99 -16.53 15.19 -0.78
N TRP A 100 -16.02 15.99 -1.73
CA TRP A 100 -15.49 15.46 -2.98
C TRP A 100 -14.30 14.52 -2.77
N TRP A 101 -13.38 14.85 -1.86
CA TRP A 101 -12.26 13.96 -1.55
C TRP A 101 -12.74 12.61 -1.04
N GLU A 102 -13.69 12.60 -0.11
CA GLU A 102 -14.22 11.36 0.43
C GLU A 102 -15.03 10.58 -0.60
N TRP A 103 -15.89 11.26 -1.37
CA TRP A 103 -16.70 10.64 -2.41
C TRP A 103 -15.82 9.98 -3.48
N VAL A 104 -14.78 10.67 -3.98
CA VAL A 104 -13.83 10.12 -4.96
C VAL A 104 -13.09 8.92 -4.39
N HIS A 105 -12.65 8.97 -3.14
CA HIS A 105 -12.02 7.81 -2.49
C HIS A 105 -12.97 6.62 -2.42
N ARG A 106 -14.22 6.83 -1.99
CA ARG A 106 -15.23 5.79 -1.83
C ARG A 106 -15.69 5.19 -3.17
N ILE A 107 -15.78 5.98 -4.25
CA ILE A 107 -16.15 5.43 -5.57
C ILE A 107 -15.00 4.59 -6.15
N LEU A 108 -13.75 5.04 -6.01
CA LEU A 108 -12.58 4.25 -6.40
C LEU A 108 -12.49 2.94 -5.60
N ALA A 109 -12.77 2.98 -4.29
CA ALA A 109 -12.77 1.81 -3.41
C ALA A 109 -13.85 0.77 -3.79
N ARG A 110 -14.99 1.20 -4.33
CA ARG A 110 -16.00 0.29 -4.89
C ARG A 110 -15.57 -0.25 -6.26
N GLY A 111 -15.03 0.63 -7.10
CA GLY A 111 -14.58 0.31 -8.45
C GLY A 111 -13.49 -0.77 -8.49
N ILE A 112 -12.55 -0.76 -7.54
CA ILE A 112 -11.47 -1.78 -7.49
C ILE A 112 -12.01 -3.20 -7.33
N GLY A 113 -13.12 -3.38 -6.61
CA GLY A 113 -13.79 -4.68 -6.49
C GLY A 113 -14.23 -5.21 -7.85
N VAL A 114 -14.80 -4.34 -8.70
CA VAL A 114 -15.22 -4.66 -10.07
C VAL A 114 -14.01 -4.92 -10.98
N VAL A 115 -13.00 -4.05 -10.92
CA VAL A 115 -11.75 -4.15 -11.71
C VAL A 115 -10.99 -5.44 -11.39
N PHE A 116 -11.12 -5.97 -10.18
CA PHE A 116 -10.54 -7.26 -9.81
C PHE A 116 -11.48 -8.43 -10.15
N ALA A 117 -12.74 -8.39 -9.71
CA ALA A 117 -13.64 -9.55 -9.79
C ALA A 117 -14.03 -9.91 -11.23
N LEU A 118 -14.32 -8.93 -12.10
CA LEU A 118 -14.78 -9.23 -13.46
C LEU A 118 -13.70 -9.92 -14.30
N PRO A 119 -12.45 -9.43 -14.39
CA PRO A 119 -11.42 -10.15 -15.11
C PRO A 119 -11.08 -11.50 -14.48
N LEU A 120 -11.15 -11.63 -13.14
CA LEU A 120 -10.98 -12.91 -12.47
C LEU A 120 -12.00 -13.95 -12.98
N VAL A 121 -13.30 -13.59 -12.99
CA VAL A 121 -14.37 -14.46 -13.50
C VAL A 121 -14.14 -14.79 -14.98
N PHE A 122 -13.79 -13.79 -15.81
CA PHE A 122 -13.50 -13.99 -17.22
C PHE A 122 -12.33 -14.97 -17.46
N PHE A 123 -11.19 -14.77 -16.79
CA PHE A 123 -10.02 -15.64 -16.93
C PHE A 123 -10.29 -17.05 -16.39
N TRP A 124 -11.13 -17.18 -15.36
CA TRP A 124 -11.58 -18.47 -14.86
C TRP A 124 -12.47 -19.19 -15.89
N ALA A 125 -13.53 -18.54 -16.37
CA ALA A 125 -14.47 -19.10 -17.33
C ALA A 125 -13.80 -19.52 -18.65
N THR A 126 -12.81 -18.73 -19.09
CA THR A 126 -12.01 -19.02 -20.29
C THR A 126 -10.85 -20.00 -20.05
N ARG A 127 -10.74 -20.60 -18.85
CA ARG A 127 -9.69 -21.55 -18.44
C ARG A 127 -8.26 -21.03 -18.63
N ARG A 128 -8.05 -19.73 -18.45
CA ARG A 128 -6.75 -19.05 -18.53
C ARG A 128 -6.01 -18.98 -17.19
N ILE A 129 -6.65 -19.41 -16.10
CA ILE A 129 -6.06 -19.50 -14.76
C ILE A 129 -5.54 -20.92 -14.50
N GLU A 130 -4.25 -21.03 -14.22
CA GLU A 130 -3.62 -22.30 -13.82
C GLU A 130 -4.02 -22.74 -12.40
N ARG A 131 -4.04 -24.06 -12.15
CA ARG A 131 -4.54 -24.65 -10.88
C ARG A 131 -3.93 -24.04 -9.61
N GLY A 132 -2.63 -23.74 -9.61
CA GLY A 132 -1.93 -23.15 -8.47
C GLY A 132 -2.11 -21.63 -8.31
N LEU A 133 -2.72 -20.96 -9.29
CA LEU A 133 -2.95 -19.51 -9.29
C LEU A 133 -4.34 -19.15 -8.74
N GLY A 134 -5.36 -19.97 -9.01
CA GLY A 134 -6.73 -19.74 -8.57
C GLY A 134 -6.87 -19.42 -7.07
N PRO A 135 -6.37 -20.26 -6.15
CA PRO A 135 -6.44 -20.00 -4.71
C PRO A 135 -5.79 -18.68 -4.27
N LYS A 136 -4.70 -18.26 -4.93
CA LYS A 136 -4.02 -16.99 -4.63
C LYS A 136 -4.89 -15.79 -5.01
N LEU A 137 -5.51 -15.84 -6.19
CA LEU A 137 -6.39 -14.77 -6.66
C LEU A 137 -7.68 -14.67 -5.83
N VAL A 138 -8.26 -15.82 -5.45
CA VAL A 138 -9.40 -15.85 -4.53
C VAL A 138 -9.02 -15.32 -3.16
N GLY A 139 -7.86 -15.71 -2.62
CA GLY A 139 -7.35 -15.16 -1.36
C GLY A 139 -7.20 -13.64 -1.41
N ILE A 140 -6.65 -13.10 -2.50
CA ILE A 140 -6.54 -11.65 -2.73
C ILE A 140 -7.93 -10.99 -2.78
N LEU A 141 -8.91 -11.60 -3.45
CA LEU A 141 -10.29 -11.10 -3.48
C LEU A 141 -10.92 -11.04 -2.09
N VAL A 142 -10.74 -12.10 -1.29
CA VAL A 142 -11.22 -12.16 0.10
C VAL A 142 -10.56 -11.08 0.96
N LEU A 143 -9.24 -10.89 0.81
CA LEU A 143 -8.53 -9.80 1.48
C LEU A 143 -9.06 -8.42 1.04
N GLY A 144 -9.41 -8.24 -0.24
CA GLY A 144 -10.06 -7.04 -0.74
C GLY A 144 -11.44 -6.79 -0.11
N GLY A 145 -12.24 -7.84 0.11
CA GLY A 145 -13.49 -7.74 0.87
C GLY A 145 -13.25 -7.33 2.32
N LEU A 146 -12.26 -7.94 2.98
CA LEU A 146 -11.83 -7.57 4.33
C LEU A 146 -11.33 -6.11 4.40
N GLN A 147 -10.60 -5.64 3.38
CA GLN A 147 -10.17 -4.25 3.28
C GLN A 147 -11.36 -3.30 3.30
N GLY A 148 -12.43 -3.62 2.55
CA GLY A 148 -13.67 -2.85 2.57
C GLY A 148 -14.34 -2.84 3.95
N ALA A 149 -14.40 -3.98 4.63
CA ALA A 149 -14.95 -4.08 5.98
C ALA A 149 -14.13 -3.27 7.01
N ILE A 150 -12.80 -3.32 6.94
CA ILE A 150 -11.91 -2.49 7.78
C ILE A 150 -12.07 -1.01 7.44
N GLY A 151 -12.25 -0.65 6.17
CA GLY A 151 -12.50 0.73 5.75
C GLY A 151 -13.80 1.30 6.33
N TRP A 152 -14.87 0.53 6.30
CA TRP A 152 -16.12 0.88 7.00
C TRP A 152 -15.89 1.09 8.50
N TRP A 153 -15.26 0.11 9.15
CA TRP A 153 -14.96 0.16 10.58
C TRP A 153 -14.08 1.37 10.95
N MET A 154 -13.15 1.76 10.08
CA MET A 154 -12.32 2.96 10.24
C MET A 154 -13.15 4.24 10.25
N VAL A 155 -14.04 4.43 9.28
CA VAL A 155 -14.87 5.64 9.19
C VAL A 155 -15.89 5.70 10.32
N ALA A 156 -16.56 4.58 10.61
CA ALA A 156 -17.54 4.50 11.70
C ALA A 156 -16.97 4.90 13.07
N SER A 157 -15.64 4.81 13.24
CA SER A 157 -14.97 5.22 14.49
C SER A 157 -15.01 6.71 14.79
N GLY A 158 -15.12 7.56 13.76
CA GLY A 158 -15.02 9.01 13.88
C GLY A 158 -16.37 9.73 13.87
N LEU A 159 -17.49 9.01 13.92
CA LEU A 159 -18.82 9.62 13.77
C LEU A 159 -19.52 9.94 15.10
N VAL A 160 -19.04 9.41 16.23
CA VAL A 160 -19.74 9.54 17.54
C VAL A 160 -18.86 10.19 18.60
N ASP A 161 -17.69 9.61 18.90
CA ASP A 161 -16.89 10.01 20.06
C ASP A 161 -15.57 10.73 19.70
N ARG A 162 -15.36 11.05 18.41
CA ARG A 162 -14.08 11.59 17.90
C ARG A 162 -14.31 12.54 16.74
N VAL A 163 -13.36 13.44 16.53
CA VAL A 163 -13.32 14.39 15.41
C VAL A 163 -12.53 13.90 14.20
N SER A 164 -11.89 12.73 14.31
CA SER A 164 -11.07 12.12 13.26
C SER A 164 -11.09 10.58 13.36
N VAL A 165 -10.67 9.90 12.29
CA VAL A 165 -10.53 8.43 12.29
C VAL A 165 -9.41 8.01 13.23
N SER A 166 -9.62 6.91 13.97
CA SER A 166 -8.58 6.39 14.87
C SER A 166 -7.30 5.99 14.11
N GLN A 167 -6.14 6.44 14.62
CA GLN A 167 -4.82 6.12 14.08
C GLN A 167 -4.56 4.61 13.98
N TYR A 168 -5.10 3.82 14.91
CA TYR A 168 -5.00 2.36 14.88
C TYR A 168 -5.73 1.78 13.68
N ARG A 169 -6.95 2.26 13.41
CA ARG A 169 -7.79 1.79 12.30
C ARG A 169 -7.21 2.24 10.96
N LEU A 170 -6.72 3.48 10.89
CA LEU A 170 -6.01 4.02 9.73
C LEU A 170 -4.76 3.21 9.39
N ALA A 171 -3.87 3.00 10.37
CA ALA A 171 -2.65 2.24 10.17
C ALA A 171 -2.94 0.78 9.76
N MET A 172 -3.95 0.15 10.37
CA MET A 172 -4.40 -1.20 10.00
C MET A 172 -4.94 -1.24 8.56
N HIS A 173 -5.80 -0.30 8.18
CA HIS A 173 -6.38 -0.22 6.85
C HIS A 173 -5.28 -0.01 5.78
N LEU A 174 -4.38 0.93 6.00
CA LEU A 174 -3.25 1.19 5.09
C LEU A 174 -2.32 -0.02 4.97
N THR A 175 -2.02 -0.69 6.08
CA THR A 175 -1.14 -1.86 6.09
C THR A 175 -1.78 -3.04 5.37
N LEU A 176 -3.08 -3.28 5.54
CA LEU A 176 -3.78 -4.33 4.79
C LEU A 176 -3.84 -4.01 3.29
N ALA A 177 -4.05 -2.76 2.89
CA ALA A 177 -3.93 -2.34 1.49
C ALA A 177 -2.52 -2.63 0.94
N ALA A 178 -1.48 -2.31 1.71
CA ALA A 178 -0.08 -2.59 1.33
C ALA A 178 0.22 -4.09 1.24
N LEU A 179 -0.39 -4.92 2.10
CA LEU A 179 -0.30 -6.39 2.03
C LEU A 179 -0.98 -6.94 0.77
N ILE A 180 -2.18 -6.45 0.42
CA ILE A 180 -2.88 -6.82 -0.81
C ILE A 180 -2.05 -6.42 -2.03
N PHE A 181 -1.53 -5.19 -2.04
CA PHE A 181 -0.64 -4.69 -3.09
C PHE A 181 0.60 -5.58 -3.25
N THR A 182 1.24 -5.94 -2.13
CA THR A 182 2.39 -6.85 -2.10
C THR A 182 2.03 -8.23 -2.67
N ALA A 183 0.91 -8.80 -2.25
CA ALA A 183 0.46 -10.11 -2.73
C ALA A 183 0.21 -10.11 -4.24
N ILE A 184 -0.46 -9.09 -4.77
CA ILE A 184 -0.70 -8.92 -6.20
C ILE A 184 0.64 -8.79 -6.95
N MET A 185 1.57 -7.97 -6.45
CA MET A 185 2.88 -7.79 -7.07
C MET A 185 3.71 -9.09 -7.09
N VAL A 186 3.71 -9.84 -5.99
CA VAL A 186 4.39 -11.15 -5.90
C VAL A 186 3.76 -12.15 -6.88
N VAL A 187 2.45 -12.16 -7.04
CA VAL A 187 1.77 -13.00 -8.05
C VAL A 187 2.14 -12.56 -9.46
N ALA A 188 1.97 -11.27 -9.79
CA ALA A 188 2.25 -10.71 -11.10
C ALA A 188 3.70 -10.96 -11.53
N ARG A 189 4.67 -10.72 -10.62
CA ARG A 189 6.08 -11.00 -10.88
C ARG A 189 6.37 -12.50 -10.99
N GLY A 190 5.68 -13.35 -10.23
CA GLY A 190 5.82 -14.80 -10.33
C GLY A 190 5.36 -15.38 -11.68
N LEU A 191 4.42 -14.71 -12.36
CA LEU A 191 3.96 -15.06 -13.71
C LEU A 191 4.89 -14.52 -14.83
N ALA A 192 5.87 -13.70 -14.50
CA ALA A 192 6.80 -13.13 -15.47
C ALA A 192 7.91 -14.13 -15.87
N PRO A 193 8.41 -14.07 -17.11
CA PRO A 193 9.67 -14.70 -17.47
C PRO A 193 10.82 -14.17 -16.60
N HIS A 194 11.79 -15.04 -16.31
CA HIS A 194 13.01 -14.70 -15.57
C HIS A 194 14.22 -15.06 -16.43
N SER A 195 15.23 -14.18 -16.44
CA SER A 195 16.47 -14.36 -17.19
C SER A 195 17.56 -15.07 -16.39
N GLU A 196 17.40 -15.15 -15.07
CA GLU A 196 18.37 -15.76 -14.15
C GLU A 196 17.72 -16.93 -13.40
N PRO A 197 18.51 -17.92 -12.98
CA PRO A 197 18.06 -18.90 -12.00
C PRO A 197 17.74 -18.23 -10.65
N ALA A 198 17.11 -19.00 -9.77
CA ALA A 198 16.85 -18.56 -8.40
C ALA A 198 18.19 -18.21 -7.70
N ALA A 199 18.19 -17.10 -6.97
CA ALA A 199 19.32 -16.72 -6.14
C ALA A 199 19.48 -17.68 -4.95
N ASP A 200 20.61 -17.60 -4.25
CA ASP A 200 20.84 -18.34 -3.03
C ASP A 200 19.82 -17.99 -1.91
N ARG A 201 19.70 -18.88 -0.92
CA ARG A 201 18.71 -18.73 0.17
C ARG A 201 18.95 -17.51 1.04
N SER A 202 20.18 -17.05 1.22
CA SER A 202 20.47 -15.86 2.04
C SER A 202 19.91 -14.61 1.37
N THR A 203 20.18 -14.45 0.08
CA THR A 203 19.64 -13.36 -0.76
C THR A 203 18.11 -13.35 -0.76
N GLN A 204 17.48 -14.53 -0.89
CA GLN A 204 16.01 -14.66 -0.84
C GLN A 204 15.42 -14.25 0.51
N ARG A 205 16.08 -14.60 1.62
CA ARG A 205 15.61 -14.29 2.98
C ARG A 205 15.71 -12.81 3.27
N VAL A 206 16.84 -12.18 2.97
CA VAL A 206 17.04 -10.74 3.20
C VAL A 206 16.11 -9.92 2.30
N ALA A 207 15.92 -10.30 1.04
CA ALA A 207 14.95 -9.63 0.16
C ALA A 207 13.51 -9.72 0.71
N GLY A 208 13.11 -10.87 1.26
CA GLY A 208 11.80 -11.02 1.90
C GLY A 208 11.68 -10.23 3.20
N PHE A 209 12.77 -10.18 3.99
CA PHE A 209 12.83 -9.38 5.22
C PHE A 209 12.69 -7.88 4.94
N LEU A 210 13.28 -7.38 3.85
CA LEU A 210 13.07 -5.99 3.42
C LEU A 210 11.62 -5.66 3.06
N VAL A 211 10.86 -6.61 2.50
CA VAL A 211 9.41 -6.44 2.28
C VAL A 211 8.68 -6.33 3.62
N LEU A 212 9.02 -7.19 4.59
CA LEU A 212 8.43 -7.13 5.93
C LEU A 212 8.75 -5.80 6.62
N LEU A 213 10.01 -5.36 6.58
CA LEU A 213 10.41 -4.06 7.15
C LEU A 213 9.66 -2.90 6.47
N ALA A 214 9.49 -2.92 5.14
CA ALA A 214 8.72 -1.91 4.43
C ALA A 214 7.25 -1.88 4.86
N LEU A 215 6.62 -3.04 5.09
CA LEU A 215 5.25 -3.12 5.61
C LEU A 215 5.15 -2.56 7.04
N ILE A 216 6.11 -2.87 7.91
CA ILE A 216 6.19 -2.31 9.27
C ILE A 216 6.37 -0.79 9.19
N GLN A 217 7.22 -0.28 8.29
CA GLN A 217 7.44 1.15 8.12
C GLN A 217 6.20 1.88 7.61
N ILE A 218 5.41 1.25 6.73
CA ILE A 218 4.12 1.77 6.27
C ILE A 218 3.12 1.80 7.44
N TYR A 219 3.08 0.77 8.28
CA TYR A 219 2.27 0.77 9.49
C TYR A 219 2.64 1.94 10.42
N LEU A 220 3.94 2.12 10.70
CA LEU A 220 4.43 3.26 11.49
C LEU A 220 4.09 4.61 10.84
N GLY A 221 4.18 4.70 9.51
CA GLY A 221 3.78 5.90 8.76
C GLY A 221 2.29 6.19 8.88
N GLY A 222 1.44 5.16 8.89
CA GLY A 222 0.01 5.28 9.15
C GLY A 222 -0.29 5.81 10.56
N LEU A 223 0.48 5.40 11.57
CA LEU A 223 0.37 5.97 12.92
C LEU A 223 0.82 7.44 12.97
N VAL A 224 1.93 7.78 12.29
CA VAL A 224 2.41 9.17 12.19
C VAL A 224 1.34 10.07 11.56
N ALA A 225 0.69 9.63 10.49
CA ALA A 225 -0.39 10.37 9.84
C ALA A 225 -1.69 10.40 10.68
N GLY A 226 -1.98 9.33 11.42
CA GLY A 226 -3.17 9.28 12.28
C GLY A 226 -3.09 10.14 13.54
N LEU A 227 -1.87 10.43 14.01
CA LEU A 227 -1.61 11.27 15.18
C LEU A 227 -1.16 12.69 14.83
N ASP A 228 -1.10 13.02 13.54
CA ASP A 228 -0.52 14.26 13.02
C ASP A 228 0.92 14.54 13.54
N ALA A 229 1.62 13.46 13.89
CA ALA A 229 2.94 13.49 14.52
C ALA A 229 4.02 14.06 13.60
N GLY A 230 3.75 14.10 12.29
CA GLY A 230 4.63 14.75 11.32
C GLY A 230 4.79 16.25 11.52
N LEU A 231 3.85 16.90 12.22
CA LEU A 231 3.84 18.35 12.48
C LEU A 231 4.55 18.76 13.78
N SER A 232 4.99 17.80 14.61
CA SER A 232 5.49 18.10 15.96
C SER A 232 6.98 18.45 16.01
N TYR A 233 7.85 17.65 15.39
CA TYR A 233 9.31 17.85 15.47
C TYR A 233 9.97 17.91 14.09
N ASN A 234 10.00 19.08 13.45
CA ASN A 234 10.41 19.23 12.04
C ASN A 234 11.91 19.47 11.83
N THR A 235 12.77 18.87 12.66
CA THR A 235 14.23 18.91 12.54
C THR A 235 14.81 17.54 12.18
N TRP A 236 15.97 17.54 11.52
CA TRP A 236 16.74 16.34 11.15
C TRP A 236 18.23 16.70 11.07
N PRO A 237 19.20 15.83 11.47
CA PRO A 237 19.01 14.47 11.98
C PRO A 237 18.59 14.40 13.45
N LEU A 238 18.78 15.48 14.20
CA LEU A 238 18.33 15.60 15.58
C LEU A 238 16.80 15.72 15.65
N MET A 239 16.23 15.28 16.76
CA MET A 239 14.83 15.45 17.13
C MET A 239 14.81 16.05 18.53
N ASP A 240 14.16 17.20 18.71
CA ASP A 240 14.14 17.88 20.02
C ASP A 240 15.56 18.18 20.54
N GLY A 241 16.47 18.60 19.64
CA GLY A 241 17.86 18.91 19.95
C GLY A 241 18.77 17.70 20.24
N LYS A 242 18.26 16.46 20.20
CA LYS A 242 19.01 15.24 20.56
C LYS A 242 18.87 14.15 19.51
N LEU A 243 19.78 13.18 19.49
CA LEU A 243 19.65 11.98 18.65
C LEU A 243 18.57 11.04 19.18
N ILE A 244 18.50 10.88 20.51
CA ILE A 244 17.41 10.22 21.21
C ILE A 244 16.77 11.30 22.08
N PRO A 245 15.56 11.77 21.74
CA PRO A 245 14.90 12.81 22.52
C PRO A 245 14.46 12.28 23.89
N GLY A 246 14.33 13.18 24.86
CA GLY A 246 13.78 12.84 26.18
C GLY A 246 12.29 12.54 26.13
N ASP A 247 11.73 12.04 27.23
CA ASP A 247 10.28 11.95 27.44
C ASP A 247 9.54 11.09 26.40
N LEU A 248 10.19 10.01 25.94
CA LEU A 248 9.59 9.05 25.01
C LEU A 248 8.57 8.11 25.68
N MET A 249 8.52 8.06 27.01
CA MET A 249 7.71 7.11 27.78
C MET A 249 6.80 7.84 28.80
N VAL A 250 6.13 8.90 28.36
CA VAL A 250 5.29 9.76 29.22
C VAL A 250 3.90 9.19 29.51
N LEU A 251 3.35 8.37 28.60
CA LEU A 251 2.05 7.74 28.78
C LEU A 251 2.16 6.46 29.60
N GLU A 252 1.19 6.23 30.48
CA GLU A 252 1.03 4.98 31.22
C GLU A 252 -0.18 4.17 30.72
N PRO A 253 -0.06 2.83 30.60
CA PRO A 253 1.17 2.04 30.67
C PRO A 253 2.17 2.37 29.53
N ALA A 254 3.47 2.24 29.81
CA ALA A 254 4.57 2.66 28.91
C ALA A 254 4.43 2.21 27.44
N TRP A 255 3.85 1.04 27.16
CA TRP A 255 3.68 0.54 25.80
C TRP A 255 2.79 1.43 24.92
N ARG A 256 1.88 2.22 25.51
CA ARG A 256 0.99 3.14 24.77
C ARG A 256 1.77 4.21 24.00
N ASN A 257 2.96 4.60 24.48
CA ASN A 257 3.76 5.61 23.80
C ASN A 257 4.12 5.21 22.36
N PHE A 258 4.32 3.92 22.09
CA PHE A 258 4.63 3.43 20.75
C PHE A 258 3.48 3.56 19.74
N PHE A 259 2.28 3.93 20.19
CA PHE A 259 1.08 4.00 19.35
C PHE A 259 0.25 5.27 19.51
N GLU A 260 0.42 6.01 20.61
CA GLU A 260 -0.43 7.15 20.99
C GLU A 260 0.36 8.41 21.30
N SER A 261 1.67 8.31 21.60
CA SER A 261 2.52 9.50 21.78
C SER A 261 3.03 9.96 20.41
N PRO A 262 2.66 11.16 19.93
CA PRO A 262 3.14 11.66 18.63
C PRO A 262 4.67 11.71 18.57
N LYS A 263 5.32 12.16 19.66
CA LYS A 263 6.77 12.20 19.79
C LYS A 263 7.40 10.83 19.59
N THR A 264 6.90 9.82 20.31
CA THR A 264 7.48 8.47 20.28
C THR A 264 7.21 7.76 18.97
N VAL A 265 5.99 7.88 18.43
CA VAL A 265 5.62 7.32 17.12
C VAL A 265 6.46 7.92 16.00
N GLN A 266 6.67 9.24 16.00
CA GLN A 266 7.52 9.89 15.00
C GLN A 266 8.98 9.44 15.14
N PHE A 267 9.49 9.31 16.37
CA PHE A 267 10.85 8.82 16.62
C PHE A 267 11.06 7.39 16.12
N ILE A 268 10.16 6.44 16.45
CA ILE A 268 10.30 5.04 16.00
C ILE A 268 10.11 4.90 14.49
N HIS A 269 9.31 5.76 13.85
CA HIS A 269 9.20 5.80 12.40
C HIS A 269 10.54 6.21 11.75
N ARG A 270 11.26 7.19 12.30
CA ARG A 270 12.62 7.55 11.84
C ARG A 270 13.59 6.39 12.02
N LEU A 271 13.56 5.74 13.19
CA LEU A 271 14.42 4.60 13.48
C LEU A 271 14.18 3.43 12.51
N GLY A 272 12.91 3.12 12.22
CA GLY A 272 12.54 2.12 11.21
C GLY A 272 13.08 2.44 9.81
N ALA A 273 13.05 3.72 9.41
CA ALA A 273 13.64 4.16 8.14
C ALA A 273 15.15 3.92 8.09
N TYR A 274 15.88 4.21 9.17
CA TYR A 274 17.32 3.93 9.26
C TYR A 274 17.64 2.44 9.21
N ILE A 275 16.84 1.60 9.89
CA ILE A 275 16.99 0.14 9.84
C ILE A 275 16.81 -0.37 8.40
N ILE A 276 15.80 0.12 7.68
CA ILE A 276 15.60 -0.22 6.26
C ILE A 276 16.78 0.22 5.41
N PHE A 277 17.27 1.45 5.61
CA PHE A 277 18.41 1.99 4.87
C PHE A 277 19.66 1.11 5.01
N VAL A 278 20.04 0.79 6.26
CA VAL A 278 21.21 -0.05 6.55
C VAL A 278 21.01 -1.46 6.01
N THR A 279 19.82 -2.05 6.18
CA THR A 279 19.51 -3.39 5.68
C THR A 279 19.54 -3.45 4.15
N ALA A 280 19.05 -2.42 3.46
CA ALA A 280 19.07 -2.36 2.01
C ALA A 280 20.49 -2.17 1.46
N LEU A 281 21.31 -1.34 2.12
CA LEU A 281 22.73 -1.18 1.80
C LEU A 281 23.49 -2.50 1.97
N TRP A 282 23.28 -3.17 3.09
CA TRP A 282 23.86 -4.49 3.35
C TRP A 282 23.42 -5.50 2.30
N HIS A 283 22.11 -5.56 1.99
CA HIS A 283 21.57 -6.45 0.97
C HIS A 283 22.19 -6.21 -0.41
N MET A 284 22.36 -4.95 -0.80
CA MET A 284 23.06 -4.58 -2.04
C MET A 284 24.48 -5.15 -2.06
N ILE A 285 25.29 -4.87 -1.04
CA ILE A 285 26.68 -5.31 -0.95
C ILE A 285 26.77 -6.85 -0.94
N ALA A 286 25.96 -7.51 -0.10
CA ALA A 286 25.94 -8.97 0.02
C ALA A 286 25.51 -9.65 -1.28
N THR A 287 24.48 -9.13 -1.96
CA THR A 287 24.02 -9.69 -3.24
C THR A 287 25.07 -9.53 -4.33
N HIS A 288 25.80 -8.41 -4.39
CA HIS A 288 26.91 -8.24 -5.33
C HIS A 288 28.06 -9.24 -5.09
N ARG A 289 28.30 -9.62 -3.84
CA ARG A 289 29.32 -10.62 -3.48
C ARG A 289 28.87 -12.06 -3.79
N HIS A 290 27.62 -12.40 -3.51
CA HIS A 290 27.10 -13.76 -3.66
C HIS A 290 26.59 -14.06 -5.08
N GLN A 291 26.11 -13.04 -5.80
CA GLN A 291 25.45 -13.17 -7.11
C GLN A 291 26.02 -12.15 -8.12
N PRO A 292 27.36 -12.10 -8.30
CA PRO A 292 28.00 -11.09 -9.14
C PRO A 292 27.50 -11.14 -10.58
N GLN A 293 27.39 -9.97 -11.22
CA GLN A 293 26.96 -9.80 -12.62
C GLN A 293 25.54 -10.28 -12.98
N THR A 294 24.77 -10.78 -12.02
CA THR A 294 23.38 -11.20 -12.24
C THR A 294 22.39 -10.04 -12.22
N THR A 295 21.19 -10.25 -12.76
CA THR A 295 20.09 -9.29 -12.58
C THR A 295 19.70 -9.08 -11.10
N HIS A 296 19.94 -10.05 -10.21
CA HIS A 296 19.65 -9.91 -8.78
C HIS A 296 20.49 -8.80 -8.13
N ALA A 297 21.78 -8.73 -8.45
CA ALA A 297 22.69 -7.70 -7.93
C ALA A 297 22.33 -6.30 -8.43
N ARG A 298 21.97 -6.18 -9.72
CA ARG A 298 21.49 -4.91 -10.32
C ARG A 298 20.20 -4.44 -9.66
N ARG A 299 19.24 -5.35 -9.44
CA ARG A 299 17.99 -5.04 -8.74
C ARG A 299 18.20 -4.68 -7.27
N ALA A 300 19.15 -5.32 -6.58
CA ALA A 300 19.49 -4.96 -5.20
C ALA A 300 20.07 -3.53 -5.12
N THR A 301 20.86 -3.12 -6.12
CA THR A 301 21.34 -1.73 -6.26
C THR A 301 20.17 -0.76 -6.46
N LEU A 302 19.28 -1.07 -7.39
CA LEU A 302 18.09 -0.24 -7.63
C LEU A 302 17.20 -0.15 -6.39
N LEU A 303 17.01 -1.25 -5.65
CA LEU A 303 16.27 -1.24 -4.39
C LEU A 303 16.89 -0.27 -3.38
N PHE A 304 18.21 -0.30 -3.20
CA PHE A 304 18.89 0.64 -2.31
C PHE A 304 18.74 2.10 -2.77
N LEU A 305 18.84 2.38 -4.07
CA LEU A 305 18.61 3.72 -4.61
C LEU A 305 17.17 4.19 -4.37
N LEU A 306 16.17 3.33 -4.52
CA LEU A 306 14.78 3.66 -4.18
C LEU A 306 14.63 3.93 -2.68
N VAL A 307 15.28 3.17 -1.81
CA VAL A 307 15.29 3.45 -0.35
C VAL A 307 15.90 4.82 -0.05
N LEU A 308 17.00 5.19 -0.73
CA LEU A 308 17.62 6.50 -0.60
C LEU A 308 16.66 7.62 -1.04
N VAL A 309 16.01 7.48 -2.20
CA VAL A 309 15.02 8.45 -2.68
C VAL A 309 13.85 8.57 -1.71
N GLN A 310 13.31 7.45 -1.20
CA GLN A 310 12.26 7.46 -0.19
C GLN A 310 12.67 8.21 1.07
N ALA A 311 13.91 8.00 1.56
CA ALA A 311 14.43 8.69 2.73
C ALA A 311 14.56 10.20 2.49
N VAL A 312 15.06 10.62 1.33
CA VAL A 312 15.15 12.04 0.94
C VAL A 312 13.75 12.67 0.90
N ILE A 313 12.78 12.00 0.29
CA ILE A 313 11.40 12.49 0.23
C ILE A 313 10.83 12.59 1.66
N GLY A 314 11.01 11.57 2.51
CA GLY A 314 10.50 11.58 3.88
C GLY A 314 11.11 12.67 4.76
N ILE A 315 12.42 12.90 4.64
CA ILE A 315 13.11 14.02 5.30
C ILE A 315 12.57 15.35 4.76
N GLY A 316 12.38 15.48 3.45
CA GLY A 316 11.79 16.68 2.85
C GLY A 316 10.37 16.96 3.35
N THR A 317 9.49 15.94 3.41
CA THR A 317 8.14 16.03 3.98
C THR A 317 8.19 16.55 5.42
N LEU A 318 9.12 16.03 6.21
CA LEU A 318 9.32 16.44 7.59
C LEU A 318 9.78 17.90 7.69
N LEU A 319 10.88 18.28 7.02
CA LEU A 319 11.46 19.62 7.13
C LEU A 319 10.52 20.72 6.59
N MET A 320 9.69 20.39 5.61
CA MET A 320 8.72 21.33 5.03
C MET A 320 7.38 21.40 5.79
N HIS A 321 7.27 20.75 6.95
CA HIS A 321 6.04 20.73 7.77
C HIS A 321 4.84 20.07 7.05
N VAL A 322 5.09 18.92 6.42
CA VAL A 322 4.07 18.02 5.86
C VAL A 322 3.13 18.71 4.85
N PRO A 323 3.62 19.46 3.86
CA PRO A 323 2.74 20.03 2.86
C PRO A 323 2.11 18.90 2.05
N LEU A 324 0.83 19.03 1.71
CA LEU A 324 0.01 17.96 1.12
C LEU A 324 0.71 17.24 -0.05
N HIS A 325 1.26 18.00 -1.00
CA HIS A 325 1.93 17.43 -2.18
C HIS A 325 3.15 16.58 -1.81
N MET A 326 3.94 16.98 -0.80
CA MET A 326 5.12 16.23 -0.38
C MET A 326 4.73 14.99 0.44
N ALA A 327 3.71 15.10 1.29
CA ALA A 327 3.16 13.96 2.02
C ALA A 327 2.62 12.89 1.07
N LEU A 328 1.85 13.29 0.05
CA LEU A 328 1.35 12.40 -0.99
C LEU A 328 2.49 11.83 -1.84
N THR A 329 3.53 12.62 -2.16
CA THR A 329 4.71 12.13 -2.89
C THR A 329 5.45 11.06 -2.08
N HIS A 330 5.65 11.28 -0.77
CA HIS A 330 6.24 10.29 0.14
C HIS A 330 5.44 8.99 0.18
N GLN A 331 4.11 9.09 0.23
CA GLN A 331 3.22 7.94 0.24
C GLN A 331 3.22 7.20 -1.12
N ALA A 332 3.19 7.93 -2.23
CA ALA A 332 3.27 7.36 -3.58
C ALA A 332 4.54 6.55 -3.76
N PHE A 333 5.67 7.15 -3.39
CA PHE A 333 6.97 6.53 -3.55
C PHE A 333 7.17 5.35 -2.58
N ALA A 334 6.54 5.37 -1.40
CA ALA A 334 6.51 4.21 -0.50
C ALA A 334 5.88 2.98 -1.18
N LEU A 335 4.79 3.15 -1.94
CA LEU A 335 4.17 2.05 -2.70
C LEU A 335 5.03 1.58 -3.87
N VAL A 336 5.71 2.50 -4.56
CA VAL A 336 6.66 2.14 -5.62
C VAL A 336 7.81 1.30 -5.03
N LEU A 337 8.38 1.75 -3.92
CA LEU A 337 9.42 1.03 -3.19
C LEU A 337 8.94 -0.34 -2.74
N LEU A 338 7.75 -0.44 -2.14
CA LEU A 338 7.15 -1.71 -1.71
C LEU A 338 6.93 -2.66 -2.89
N GLY A 339 6.38 -2.15 -4.00
CA GLY A 339 6.16 -2.93 -5.22
C GLY A 339 7.47 -3.45 -5.79
N PHE A 340 8.49 -2.60 -5.84
CA PHE A 340 9.81 -3.01 -6.31
C PHE A 340 10.46 -4.03 -5.37
N ALA A 341 10.38 -3.84 -4.04
CA ALA A 341 10.88 -4.77 -3.05
C ALA A 341 10.21 -6.14 -3.16
N ALA A 342 8.88 -6.17 -3.29
CA ALA A 342 8.09 -7.37 -3.49
C ALA A 342 8.46 -8.09 -4.81
N ALA A 343 8.59 -7.33 -5.89
CA ALA A 343 9.02 -7.87 -7.17
C ALA A 343 10.47 -8.38 -7.12
N HIS A 344 11.37 -7.70 -6.39
CA HIS A 344 12.75 -8.12 -6.18
C HIS A 344 12.81 -9.45 -5.43
N TRP A 345 12.15 -9.52 -4.28
CA TRP A 345 12.04 -10.75 -3.52
C TRP A 345 11.47 -11.90 -4.34
N ARG A 346 10.38 -11.66 -5.09
CA ARG A 346 9.81 -12.68 -5.96
C ARG A 346 10.79 -13.13 -7.05
N ALA A 347 11.52 -12.19 -7.66
CA ALA A 347 12.49 -12.49 -8.71
C ALA A 347 13.63 -13.38 -8.21
N THR A 348 14.08 -13.20 -6.96
CA THR A 348 15.12 -14.07 -6.37
C THR A 348 14.69 -15.54 -6.23
N ARG A 349 13.38 -15.83 -6.30
CA ARG A 349 12.83 -17.19 -6.22
C ARG A 349 12.50 -17.81 -7.59
N GLY A 350 12.56 -17.04 -8.66
CA GLY A 350 12.20 -17.48 -10.02
C GLY A 350 10.70 -17.48 -10.33
N PRO A 351 10.33 -17.91 -11.55
CA PRO A 351 8.95 -17.94 -12.03
C PRO A 351 8.14 -19.03 -11.31
N TYR A 352 6.81 -18.96 -11.39
CA TYR A 352 5.98 -20.11 -11.09
C TYR A 352 6.21 -21.21 -12.15
N PRO A 353 6.29 -22.49 -11.75
CA PRO A 353 6.48 -23.59 -12.69
C PRO A 353 5.33 -23.62 -13.71
N LEU A 354 5.63 -23.89 -14.99
CA LEU A 354 4.57 -23.99 -16.00
C LEU A 354 3.77 -25.30 -15.81
N PRO A 355 2.45 -25.31 -16.06
CA PRO A 355 1.63 -26.51 -15.88
C PRO A 355 2.09 -27.71 -16.73
N ASN A 356 2.69 -27.43 -17.89
CA ASN A 356 3.14 -28.42 -18.87
C ASN A 356 4.68 -28.52 -18.96
N GLU A 357 5.41 -28.05 -17.93
CA GLU A 357 6.87 -28.16 -17.89
C GLU A 357 7.28 -29.60 -17.59
N ILE A 358 7.92 -30.27 -18.54
CA ILE A 358 8.52 -31.58 -18.31
C ILE A 358 9.78 -31.35 -17.48
N ALA A 359 9.74 -31.70 -16.20
CA ALA A 359 10.94 -31.73 -15.37
C ALA A 359 11.84 -32.87 -15.88
N VAL A 360 12.91 -32.53 -16.60
CA VAL A 360 14.01 -33.47 -16.83
C VAL A 360 14.68 -33.66 -15.47
N ARG A 361 14.47 -34.82 -14.85
CA ARG A 361 15.23 -35.22 -13.67
C ARG A 361 16.59 -35.71 -14.17
N ASP A 362 17.65 -34.99 -13.82
CA ASP A 362 19.03 -35.47 -13.93
C ASP A 362 19.32 -36.57 -12.90
#